data_AF-A0A2S5CKI0-F1
#
_entry.id   AF-A0A2S5CKI0-F1
#
_cell.length_a   1.000
_cell.length_b   1.000
_cell.length_c   1.000
_cell.angle_alpha   90.00
_cell.angle_beta   90.00
_cell.angle_gamma   90.00
#
_symmetry.space_group_name_H-M   'P 1'
#
loop_
_entity.id
_entity.type
_entity.pdbx_description
1 polymer ?
#
loop_
_entity_poly.entity_id
_entity_poly.type
_entity_poly.pdbx_seq_one_letter_code
_entity_poly.pdbx_strand_id
1 'polypeptide(L)'
;MVEIQFDGVKYGYWQTVEIHASVDDLCASIQLGISLPPGTDVLPLSKNSVVSVLVDGLLAATMRVDDMRRRKSASSHNVSIEGRSLGRELIDCQYSAKLSNLKLAEIVKRLCDTFKVPLKVLVETVVVPDFAMQCESAFKRADQCRAGG
;
A
#
# COMPACT_ATOMS: atom_id res chain seq x y z
N MET A 1 -19.58 -4.32 -4.19
CA MET A 1 -18.77 -5.48 -4.62
C MET A 1 -17.30 -5.10 -4.59
N VAL A 2 -16.46 -5.95 -3.98
CA VAL A 2 -15.01 -5.73 -3.97
C VAL A 2 -14.35 -6.60 -5.04
N GLU A 3 -13.44 -6.02 -5.80
CA GLU A 3 -12.65 -6.69 -6.83
C GLU A 3 -11.18 -6.26 -6.72
N ILE A 4 -10.27 -7.12 -7.16
CA ILE A 4 -8.90 -6.73 -7.44
C ILE A 4 -8.67 -6.80 -8.94
N GLN A 5 -7.98 -5.82 -9.50
CA GLN A 5 -7.58 -5.79 -10.89
C GLN A 5 -6.07 -5.97 -10.99
N PHE A 6 -5.65 -6.91 -11.83
CA PHE A 6 -4.25 -7.22 -12.12
C PHE A 6 -4.12 -7.59 -13.60
N ASP A 7 -3.11 -7.07 -14.29
CA ASP A 7 -2.90 -7.26 -15.73
C ASP A 7 -4.16 -7.03 -16.58
N GLY A 8 -4.97 -6.03 -16.20
CA GLY A 8 -6.23 -5.68 -16.86
C GLY A 8 -7.40 -6.60 -16.53
N VAL A 9 -7.18 -7.73 -15.88
CA VAL A 9 -8.22 -8.70 -15.48
C VAL A 9 -8.75 -8.36 -14.09
N LYS A 10 -10.08 -8.41 -13.92
CA LYS A 10 -10.74 -8.22 -12.65
C LYS A 10 -11.05 -9.57 -12.00
N TYR A 11 -10.78 -9.67 -10.71
CA TYR A 11 -11.04 -10.82 -9.87
C TYR A 11 -11.93 -10.41 -8.70
N GLY A 12 -13.14 -10.94 -8.67
CA GLY A 12 -14.16 -10.64 -7.66
C GLY A 12 -14.65 -11.90 -6.94
N TYR A 13 -15.87 -11.82 -6.42
CA TYR A 13 -16.56 -12.92 -5.71
C TYR A 13 -15.82 -13.43 -4.46
N TRP A 14 -15.07 -12.52 -3.82
CA TRP A 14 -14.42 -12.79 -2.55
C TRP A 14 -15.46 -13.16 -1.49
N GLN A 15 -15.22 -14.28 -0.81
CA GLN A 15 -16.07 -14.76 0.28
C GLN A 15 -15.71 -14.07 1.59
N THR A 16 -14.43 -13.74 1.76
CA THR A 16 -13.91 -12.95 2.88
C THR A 16 -13.31 -11.67 2.34
N VAL A 17 -13.71 -10.54 2.90
CA VAL A 17 -13.19 -9.21 2.58
C VAL A 17 -13.04 -8.44 3.87
N GLU A 18 -11.82 -8.10 4.22
CA GLU A 18 -11.51 -7.19 5.32
C GLU A 18 -10.64 -6.06 4.77
N ILE A 19 -11.10 -4.83 4.92
CA ILE A 19 -10.36 -3.62 4.53
C ILE A 19 -10.18 -2.80 5.79
N HIS A 20 -8.94 -2.45 6.10
CA HIS A 20 -8.62 -1.59 7.23
C HIS A 20 -7.96 -0.31 6.72
N ALA A 21 -8.46 0.84 7.18
CA ALA A 21 -7.87 2.15 6.95
C ALA A 21 -8.08 2.99 8.20
N SER A 22 -7.01 3.59 8.70
CA SER A 22 -7.03 4.46 9.88
C SER A 22 -6.21 5.71 9.59
N VAL A 23 -6.51 6.80 10.30
CA VAL A 23 -5.70 8.03 10.26
C VAL A 23 -4.36 7.82 10.98
N ASP A 24 -4.34 6.91 11.95
CA ASP A 24 -3.13 6.57 12.71
C ASP A 24 -2.21 5.60 11.96
N ASP A 25 -2.72 4.96 10.90
CA ASP A 25 -1.96 4.06 10.04
C ASP A 25 -1.66 4.72 8.71
N LEU A 26 -0.37 4.85 8.37
CA LEU A 26 0.02 5.34 7.05
C LEU A 26 -0.45 4.42 5.92
N CYS A 27 -0.60 3.12 6.21
CA CYS A 27 -0.98 2.11 5.22
C CYS A 27 -2.38 1.58 5.49
N ALA A 28 -3.27 1.72 4.51
CA ALA A 28 -4.43 0.85 4.44
C ALA A 28 -3.99 -0.59 4.15
N SER A 29 -4.73 -1.57 4.68
CA SER A 29 -4.50 -3.00 4.44
C SER A 29 -5.77 -3.69 3.96
N ILE A 30 -5.59 -4.82 3.28
CA ILE A 30 -6.67 -5.69 2.83
C ILE A 30 -6.33 -7.14 3.15
N GLN A 31 -7.36 -7.90 3.48
CA GLN A 31 -7.34 -9.34 3.50
C GLN A 31 -8.53 -9.87 2.69
N LEU A 32 -8.22 -10.69 1.69
CA LEU A 32 -9.20 -11.31 0.80
C LEU A 32 -9.11 -12.82 0.90
N GLY A 33 -10.26 -13.49 0.90
CA GLY A 33 -10.35 -14.93 0.96
C GLY A 33 -11.38 -15.48 -0.03
N ILE A 34 -11.03 -16.57 -0.69
CA ILE A 34 -11.95 -17.32 -1.56
C ILE A 34 -11.65 -18.82 -1.51
N SER A 35 -12.70 -19.62 -1.46
CA SER A 35 -12.67 -21.08 -1.60
C SER A 35 -13.18 -21.46 -2.99
N LEU A 36 -12.34 -22.10 -3.78
CA LEU A 36 -12.62 -22.50 -5.16
C LEU A 36 -12.76 -24.02 -5.27
N PRO A 37 -13.56 -24.53 -6.23
CA PRO A 37 -13.57 -25.95 -6.56
C PRO A 37 -12.19 -26.48 -6.97
N PRO A 38 -11.90 -27.77 -6.74
CA PRO A 38 -10.70 -28.42 -7.26
C PRO A 38 -10.59 -28.23 -8.79
N GLY A 39 -9.37 -28.04 -9.29
CA GLY A 39 -9.11 -27.84 -10.71
C GLY A 39 -9.37 -26.42 -11.24
N THR A 40 -9.90 -25.51 -10.42
CA THR A 40 -9.99 -24.09 -10.80
C THR A 40 -8.59 -23.46 -10.86
N ASP A 41 -8.31 -22.72 -11.93
CA ASP A 41 -7.07 -21.98 -12.07
C ASP A 41 -6.91 -20.95 -10.96
N VAL A 42 -5.71 -20.91 -10.41
CA VAL A 42 -5.39 -20.00 -9.31
C VAL A 42 -5.02 -18.64 -9.88
N LEU A 43 -5.48 -17.57 -9.22
CA LEU A 43 -5.09 -16.18 -9.50
C LEU A 43 -3.59 -16.07 -9.83
N PRO A 44 -3.20 -15.41 -10.94
CA PRO A 44 -1.81 -15.26 -11.38
C PRO A 44 -1.04 -14.21 -10.56
N LEU A 45 -1.34 -14.12 -9.27
CA LEU A 45 -0.72 -13.19 -8.34
C LEU A 45 0.45 -13.88 -7.63
N SER A 46 1.47 -13.10 -7.31
CA SER A 46 2.60 -13.51 -6.47
C SER A 46 2.77 -12.51 -5.33
N LYS A 47 3.68 -12.83 -4.40
CA LYS A 47 4.16 -11.83 -3.45
C LYS A 47 4.76 -10.67 -4.24
N ASN A 48 4.48 -9.44 -3.79
CA ASN A 48 4.86 -8.17 -4.41
C ASN A 48 4.10 -7.78 -5.70
N SER A 49 3.13 -8.58 -6.17
CA SER A 49 2.22 -8.11 -7.22
C SER A 49 1.55 -6.80 -6.80
N VAL A 50 1.52 -5.83 -7.72
CA VAL A 50 0.79 -4.57 -7.51
C VAL A 50 -0.58 -4.70 -8.15
N VAL A 51 -1.63 -4.50 -7.35
CA VAL A 51 -3.02 -4.67 -7.75
C VAL A 51 -3.82 -3.40 -7.47
N SER A 52 -4.84 -3.16 -8.28
CA SER A 52 -5.83 -2.11 -8.02
C SER A 52 -7.01 -2.73 -7.30
N VAL A 53 -7.35 -2.23 -6.12
CA VAL A 53 -8.57 -2.61 -5.40
C VAL A 53 -9.71 -1.71 -5.85
N LEU A 54 -10.76 -2.34 -6.34
CA LEU A 54 -11.98 -1.69 -6.81
C LEU A 54 -13.12 -1.99 -5.82
N VAL A 55 -13.88 -0.96 -5.46
CA VAL A 55 -15.13 -1.09 -4.70
C VAL A 55 -16.24 -0.51 -5.55
N ASP A 56 -17.20 -1.35 -5.91
CA ASP A 56 -18.30 -1.00 -6.82
C ASP A 56 -17.81 -0.42 -8.16
N GLY A 57 -16.70 -0.98 -8.66
CA GLY A 57 -16.06 -0.55 -9.91
C GLY A 57 -15.20 0.72 -9.80
N LEU A 58 -15.20 1.40 -8.66
CA LEU A 58 -14.38 2.59 -8.41
C LEU A 58 -13.04 2.21 -7.77
N LEU A 59 -11.95 2.84 -8.22
CA LEU A 59 -10.63 2.64 -7.63
C LEU A 59 -10.62 3.16 -6.19
N ALA A 60 -10.49 2.23 -5.24
CA ALA A 60 -10.38 2.55 -3.82
C ALA A 60 -8.92 2.71 -3.40
N ALA A 61 -8.04 1.79 -3.83
CA ALA A 61 -6.63 1.83 -3.49
C ALA A 61 -5.76 1.08 -4.51
N THR A 62 -4.49 1.46 -4.61
CA THR A 62 -3.44 0.64 -5.25
C THR A 62 -2.59 0.00 -4.17
N MET A 63 -2.41 -1.30 -4.26
CA MET A 63 -1.86 -2.12 -3.18
C MET A 63 -0.79 -3.06 -3.69
N ARG A 64 0.14 -3.42 -2.81
CA ARG A 64 1.12 -4.47 -3.05
C ARG A 64 0.74 -5.69 -2.20
N VAL A 65 0.73 -6.86 -2.84
CA VAL A 65 0.49 -8.14 -2.16
C VAL A 65 1.69 -8.44 -1.25
N ASP A 66 1.43 -8.57 0.04
CA ASP A 66 2.45 -8.89 1.04
C ASP A 66 2.56 -10.41 1.23
N ASP A 67 1.42 -11.08 1.36
CA ASP A 67 1.35 -12.54 1.48
C ASP A 67 0.24 -13.11 0.60
N MET A 68 0.50 -14.30 0.07
CA MET A 68 -0.50 -15.05 -0.67
C MET A 68 -0.41 -16.51 -0.26
N ARG A 69 -1.46 -16.99 0.39
CA ARG A 69 -1.54 -18.37 0.89
C ARG A 69 -2.51 -19.16 0.03
N ARG A 70 -2.06 -20.33 -0.40
CA ARG A 70 -2.86 -21.27 -1.19
C ARG A 70 -2.86 -22.60 -0.47
N ARG A 71 -4.03 -23.06 -0.03
CA ARG A 71 -4.21 -24.39 0.57
C ARG A 71 -5.05 -25.23 -0.35
N LYS A 72 -4.48 -26.33 -0.85
CA LYS A 72 -5.19 -27.31 -1.67
C LYS A 72 -5.53 -28.52 -0.82
N SER A 73 -6.76 -28.98 -0.89
CA SER A 73 -7.23 -30.27 -0.40
C SER A 73 -7.89 -31.05 -1.54
N ALA A 74 -8.24 -32.32 -1.30
CA ALA A 74 -8.96 -33.13 -2.26
C ALA A 74 -10.35 -32.56 -2.64
N SER A 75 -10.94 -31.74 -1.76
CA SER A 75 -12.29 -31.19 -1.92
C SER A 75 -12.35 -29.68 -2.13
N SER A 76 -11.25 -28.94 -1.93
CA SER A 76 -11.28 -27.47 -1.97
C SER A 76 -9.90 -26.85 -2.24
N HIS A 77 -9.89 -25.68 -2.90
CA HIS A 77 -8.73 -24.81 -3.05
C HIS A 77 -8.99 -23.46 -2.37
N ASN A 78 -8.34 -23.20 -1.25
CA ASN A 78 -8.50 -21.93 -0.53
C ASN A 78 -7.35 -20.98 -0.89
N VAL A 79 -7.71 -19.75 -1.25
CA VAL A 79 -6.77 -18.66 -1.55
C VAL A 79 -7.02 -17.53 -0.58
N SER A 80 -5.95 -17.09 0.09
CA SER A 80 -5.94 -15.89 0.94
C SER A 80 -4.89 -14.92 0.41
N ILE A 81 -5.26 -13.66 0.31
CA ILE A 81 -4.38 -12.57 -0.15
C ILE A 81 -4.37 -11.52 0.95
N GLU A 82 -3.18 -11.13 1.38
CA GLU A 82 -2.96 -10.01 2.29
C GLU A 82 -2.11 -8.96 1.55
N GLY A 83 -2.41 -7.69 1.76
CA GLY A 83 -1.62 -6.62 1.17
C GLY A 83 -1.79 -5.29 1.87
N ARG A 84 -0.84 -4.39 1.62
CA ARG A 84 -0.86 -3.00 2.08
C ARG A 84 -0.82 -2.04 0.91
N SER A 85 -1.36 -0.85 1.11
CA SER A 85 -1.23 0.26 0.16
C SER A 85 0.24 0.56 -0.14
N LEU A 86 0.53 1.22 -1.27
CA LEU A 86 1.90 1.57 -1.65
C LEU A 86 2.65 2.44 -0.63
N GLY A 87 1.93 3.06 0.32
CA GLY A 87 2.55 3.72 1.48
C GLY A 87 3.52 2.83 2.26
N ARG A 88 3.41 1.50 2.14
CA ARG A 88 4.30 0.55 2.83
C ARG A 88 5.76 0.77 2.51
N GLU A 89 6.09 1.25 1.32
CA GLU A 89 7.47 1.50 0.90
C GLU A 89 8.13 2.61 1.75
N LEU A 90 7.34 3.57 2.23
CA LEU A 90 7.82 4.65 3.11
C LEU A 90 8.11 4.16 4.53
N ILE A 91 7.58 2.99 4.92
CA ILE A 91 7.75 2.38 6.23
C ILE A 91 8.86 1.32 6.17
N ASP A 92 8.76 0.41 5.19
CA ASP A 92 9.59 -0.79 5.09
C ASP A 92 11.02 -0.46 4.60
N CYS A 93 11.19 0.60 3.80
CA CYS A 93 12.50 0.98 3.26
C CYS A 93 13.20 2.05 4.11
N GLN A 94 14.51 1.86 4.31
CA GLN A 94 15.38 2.87 4.89
C GLN A 94 15.89 3.80 3.77
N TYR A 95 15.97 5.09 4.07
CA TYR A 95 16.49 6.09 3.14
C TYR A 95 17.30 7.13 3.89
N SER A 96 18.24 7.75 3.18
CA SER A 96 19.08 8.83 3.72
C SER A 96 19.07 9.99 2.75
N ALA A 97 18.73 11.17 3.25
CA ALA A 97 18.70 12.39 2.47
C ALA A 97 18.97 13.60 3.36
N LYS A 98 19.65 14.58 2.78
CA LYS A 98 19.81 15.91 3.36
C LYS A 98 19.20 16.92 2.41
N LEU A 99 18.20 17.64 2.89
CA LEU A 99 17.40 18.61 2.15
C LEU A 99 17.31 19.88 3.01
N SER A 100 17.35 21.05 2.40
CA SER A 100 17.27 22.31 3.13
C SER A 100 16.48 23.33 2.35
N ASN A 101 15.88 24.28 3.07
CA ASN A 101 15.09 25.38 2.51
C ASN A 101 13.95 24.92 1.59
N LEU A 102 13.24 23.86 1.98
CA LEU A 102 12.07 23.33 1.26
C LEU A 102 10.84 23.32 2.16
N LYS A 103 9.64 23.46 1.59
CA LYS A 103 8.40 23.18 2.32
C LYS A 103 8.30 21.67 2.60
N LEU A 104 7.61 21.29 3.67
CA LEU A 104 7.36 19.88 4.00
C LEU A 104 6.70 19.13 2.83
N ALA A 105 5.76 19.77 2.13
CA ALA A 105 5.12 19.20 0.95
C ALA A 105 6.14 18.84 -0.16
N GLU A 106 7.18 19.63 -0.35
CA GLU A 106 8.23 19.38 -1.36
C GLU A 106 9.17 18.26 -0.91
N ILE A 107 9.48 18.20 0.38
CA ILE A 107 10.27 17.11 0.98
C ILE A 107 9.52 15.79 0.81
N VAL A 108 8.26 15.72 1.24
CA VAL A 108 7.42 14.53 1.15
C VAL A 108 7.22 14.13 -0.31
N LYS A 109 7.03 15.09 -1.22
CA LYS A 109 6.96 14.81 -2.67
C LYS A 109 8.21 14.09 -3.18
N ARG A 110 9.41 14.56 -2.83
CA ARG A 110 10.67 13.91 -3.24
C ARG A 110 10.80 12.49 -2.70
N LEU A 111 10.36 12.26 -1.46
CA LEU A 111 10.36 10.93 -0.86
C LEU A 111 9.37 10.01 -1.59
N CYS A 112 8.14 10.45 -1.77
CA CYS A 112 7.11 9.72 -2.52
C CYS A 112 7.52 9.42 -3.97
N ASP A 113 8.18 10.36 -4.66
CA ASP A 113 8.69 10.18 -6.03
C ASP A 113 9.79 9.11 -6.12
N THR A 114 10.60 8.98 -5.07
CA THR A 114 11.65 7.94 -4.96
C THR A 114 11.02 6.56 -4.88
N PHE A 115 9.99 6.41 -4.04
CA PHE A 115 9.32 5.13 -3.78
C PHE A 115 8.11 4.86 -4.69
N LYS A 116 7.82 5.77 -5.62
CA LYS A 116 6.65 5.71 -6.52
C LYS A 116 5.32 5.58 -5.77
N VAL A 117 5.22 6.26 -4.63
CA VAL A 117 4.01 6.32 -3.81
C VAL A 117 3.17 7.53 -4.24
N PRO A 118 1.89 7.36 -4.60
CA PRO A 118 1.02 8.49 -4.92
C PRO A 118 0.88 9.43 -3.72
N LEU A 119 1.06 10.74 -3.94
CA LEU A 119 0.94 11.77 -2.91
C LEU A 119 -0.17 12.76 -3.26
N LYS A 120 -1.01 13.06 -2.28
CA LYS A 120 -1.98 14.16 -2.33
C LYS A 120 -1.68 15.15 -1.22
N VAL A 121 -1.32 16.38 -1.59
CA VAL A 121 -1.10 17.48 -0.65
C VAL A 121 -2.39 18.27 -0.53
N LEU A 122 -2.89 18.44 0.70
CA LEU A 122 -4.14 19.17 0.97
C LEU A 122 -3.91 20.56 1.57
N VAL A 123 -2.76 20.76 2.22
CA VAL A 123 -2.44 21.97 2.98
C VAL A 123 -0.99 22.36 2.71
N GLU A 124 -0.75 23.66 2.55
CA GLU A 124 0.60 24.19 2.46
C GLU A 124 1.23 24.36 3.84
N THR A 125 2.54 24.12 3.93
CA THR A 125 3.30 24.26 5.18
C THR A 125 4.34 25.36 5.07
N VAL A 126 4.84 25.80 6.22
CA VAL A 126 6.04 26.65 6.30
C VAL A 126 7.28 25.93 5.77
N VAL A 127 8.32 26.71 5.48
CA VAL A 127 9.61 26.20 5.02
C VAL A 127 10.34 25.54 6.18
N VAL A 128 10.88 24.34 5.93
CA VAL A 128 11.77 23.64 6.84
C VAL A 128 13.21 24.07 6.51
N PRO A 129 13.92 24.75 7.43
CA PRO A 129 15.26 25.29 7.16
C PRO A 129 16.27 24.17 6.89
N ASP A 130 16.27 23.15 7.76
CA ASP A 130 17.13 21.97 7.61
C ASP A 130 16.33 20.69 7.85
N PHE A 131 16.36 19.78 6.87
CA PHE A 131 15.80 18.44 6.95
C PHE A 131 16.90 17.41 6.65
N ALA A 132 17.14 16.52 7.60
CA ALA A 132 18.07 15.42 7.41
C ALA A 132 17.45 14.14 7.95
N MET A 133 17.55 13.06 7.19
CA MET A 133 17.20 11.71 7.60
C MET A 133 18.40 10.79 7.45
N GLN A 134 18.65 9.94 8.45
CA GLN A 134 19.79 9.02 8.49
C GLN A 134 19.30 7.60 8.74
N CYS A 135 19.30 6.77 7.69
CA CYS A 135 18.95 5.34 7.73
C CYS A 135 17.65 5.03 8.50
N GLU A 136 16.67 5.93 8.39
CA GLU A 136 15.35 5.77 9.00
C GLU A 136 14.29 5.65 7.92
N SER A 137 13.10 5.16 8.31
CA SER A 137 11.97 5.12 7.40
C SER A 137 11.51 6.54 7.08
N ALA A 138 11.17 6.78 5.81
CA ALA A 138 10.73 8.09 5.33
C ALA A 138 9.54 8.62 6.12
N PHE A 139 8.63 7.72 6.53
CA PHE A 139 7.48 8.07 7.35
C PHE A 139 7.86 8.63 8.73
N LYS A 140 8.73 7.93 9.47
CA LYS A 140 9.07 8.29 10.85
C LYS A 140 9.67 9.70 10.93
N ARG A 141 10.50 10.06 9.96
CA ARG A 141 11.15 11.38 9.94
C ARG A 141 10.19 12.51 9.57
N ALA A 142 9.32 12.27 8.59
CA ALA A 142 8.32 13.25 8.18
C ALA A 142 7.35 13.58 9.32
N ASP A 143 6.94 12.57 10.10
CA ASP A 143 6.03 12.78 11.25
C ASP A 143 6.69 13.59 12.38
N GLN A 144 7.97 13.34 12.67
CA GLN A 144 8.71 14.15 13.66
C GLN A 144 8.81 15.63 13.26
N CYS A 145 8.99 15.92 11.97
CA CYS A 145 9.02 17.30 11.47
C CYS A 145 7.66 18.00 11.60
N ARG A 146 6.54 17.26 11.53
CA ARG A 146 5.20 17.79 11.76
C ARG A 146 4.99 18.14 13.24
N ALA A 147 5.47 17.31 14.17
CA ALA A 147 5.28 17.52 15.60
C ALA A 147 6.13 18.68 16.18
N GLY A 148 7.19 19.10 15.48
CA GLY A 148 8.11 20.15 15.93
C GLY A 148 7.90 21.52 15.28
N GLY A 149 6.81 21.72 14.54
CA GLY A 149 6.47 22.98 13.86
C GLY A 149 5.40 23.80 14.57
#